data_AF-A0A2N4TXT2-F1
#
_entry.id   AF-A0A2N4TXT2-F1
#
_cell.length_a   1.000
_cell.length_b   1.000
_cell.length_c   1.000
_cell.angle_alpha   90.00
_cell.angle_beta   90.00
_cell.angle_gamma   90.00
#
_symmetry.space_group_name_H-M   'P 1'
#
loop_
_entity.id
_entity.type
_entity.pdbx_description
1 polymer ?
#
loop_
_entity_poly.entity_id
_entity_poly.type
_entity_poly.pdbx_seq_one_letter_code
_entity_poly.pdbx_strand_id
1 'polypeptide(L)'
;MYGYFDKQGDGISHGEWLALTKDPAYVLLRQYDNGQVRATVTWEGKVLNPQNMLPDYYPVLRLSVSNYASDGSRRPDPVEDGKTFPNETAAVAAYEEFLERWTASHRVEDGQTGESEFVEVDNDLAPPPPPDKDAPMSTVPDDDDGVGAW
;
A
#
# COMPACT_ATOMS: atom_id res chain seq x y z
N MET A 1 28.47 10.52 6.28
CA MET A 1 28.63 10.17 4.85
C MET A 1 27.40 9.38 4.43
N TYR A 2 26.88 9.57 3.22
CA TYR A 2 25.71 8.82 2.74
C TYR A 2 26.15 7.67 1.83
N GLY A 3 25.45 6.54 1.91
CA GLY A 3 25.43 5.53 0.86
C GLY A 3 24.07 5.49 0.19
N TYR A 4 24.03 4.95 -1.02
CA TYR A 4 22.82 4.81 -1.82
C TYR A 4 22.61 3.34 -2.16
N PHE A 5 21.37 2.89 -2.03
CA PHE A 5 21.00 1.48 -2.18
C PHE A 5 19.66 1.36 -2.90
N ASP A 6 19.48 0.29 -3.66
CA ASP A 6 18.20 -0.03 -4.30
C ASP A 6 17.19 -0.65 -3.29
N LYS A 7 16.12 -1.29 -3.79
CA LYS A 7 15.09 -1.90 -2.93
C LYS A 7 15.55 -3.21 -2.28
N GLN A 8 16.59 -3.83 -2.84
CA GLN A 8 17.18 -5.08 -2.39
C GLN A 8 18.31 -4.85 -1.39
N GLY A 9 18.76 -3.59 -1.25
CA GLY A 9 19.88 -3.22 -0.37
C GLY A 9 21.23 -3.28 -1.09
N ASP A 10 21.23 -3.44 -2.42
CA ASP A 10 22.46 -3.43 -3.21
C ASP A 10 22.91 -1.98 -3.45
N GLY A 11 24.23 -1.78 -3.35
CA GLY A 11 24.82 -0.46 -3.48
C GLY A 11 24.69 0.11 -4.90
N ILE A 12 24.16 1.33 -5.01
CA ILE A 12 24.01 2.06 -6.28
C ILE A 12 24.79 3.38 -6.24
N SER A 13 25.02 3.96 -7.41
CA SER A 13 25.62 5.28 -7.51
C SER A 13 24.62 6.38 -7.13
N HIS A 14 25.15 7.55 -6.75
CA HIS A 14 24.32 8.73 -6.51
C HIS A 14 23.49 9.15 -7.74
N GLY A 15 24.05 8.99 -8.95
CA GLY A 15 23.38 9.32 -10.20
C GLY A 15 22.18 8.41 -10.48
N GLU A 16 22.33 7.11 -10.23
CA GLU A 16 21.24 6.13 -10.32
C GLU A 16 20.16 6.42 -9.28
N TRP A 17 20.55 6.70 -8.03
CA TRP A 17 19.61 7.09 -6.99
C TRP A 17 18.79 8.34 -7.38
N LEU A 18 19.45 9.36 -7.94
CA LEU A 18 18.77 10.57 -8.44
C LEU A 18 17.83 10.30 -9.62
N ALA A 19 18.11 9.29 -10.43
CA ALA A 19 17.24 8.89 -11.55
C ALA A 19 16.00 8.14 -11.03
N LEU A 20 16.21 7.16 -10.15
CA LEU A 20 15.16 6.33 -9.58
C LEU A 20 14.21 7.12 -8.66
N THR A 21 14.73 8.09 -7.89
CA THR A 21 13.89 8.96 -7.04
C THR A 21 12.95 9.87 -7.82
N LYS A 22 13.19 10.07 -9.12
CA LYS A 22 12.29 10.81 -10.02
C LYS A 22 11.20 9.94 -10.61
N ASP A 23 11.29 8.62 -10.48
CA ASP A 23 10.29 7.67 -10.94
C ASP A 23 9.33 7.35 -9.78
N PRO A 24 8.09 7.87 -9.79
CA PRO A 24 7.13 7.61 -8.72
C PRO A 24 6.73 6.14 -8.62
N ALA A 25 6.72 5.40 -9.74
CA ALA A 25 6.38 3.99 -9.76
C ALA A 25 7.50 3.13 -9.15
N TYR A 26 8.75 3.59 -9.26
CA TYR A 26 9.85 2.98 -8.54
C TYR A 26 9.81 3.31 -7.05
N VAL A 27 9.57 4.58 -6.68
CA VAL A 27 9.59 5.02 -5.28
C VAL A 27 8.43 4.46 -4.47
N LEU A 28 7.23 4.38 -5.04
CA LEU A 28 6.03 3.94 -4.34
C LEU A 28 5.90 2.41 -4.39
N LEU A 29 5.82 1.77 -3.22
CA LEU A 29 5.64 0.31 -3.14
C LEU A 29 4.17 -0.05 -2.83
N ARG A 30 3.60 0.59 -1.81
CA ARG A 30 2.21 0.39 -1.37
C ARG A 30 1.61 1.70 -0.92
N GLN A 31 0.31 1.84 -1.12
CA GLN A 31 -0.41 3.04 -0.74
C GLN A 31 -1.87 2.75 -0.40
N TYR A 32 -2.29 3.28 0.74
CA TYR A 32 -3.66 3.27 1.22
C TYR A 32 -4.11 4.69 1.56
N ASP A 33 -5.34 5.03 1.21
CA ASP A 33 -6.01 6.25 1.64
C ASP A 33 -7.52 5.95 1.70
N ASN A 34 -8.18 6.19 2.83
CA ASN A 34 -9.64 6.03 2.97
C ASN A 34 -10.33 7.32 3.44
N GLY A 35 -9.64 8.46 3.29
CA GLY A 35 -10.09 9.77 3.78
C GLY A 35 -10.03 9.96 5.30
N GLN A 36 -9.71 8.94 6.09
CA GLN A 36 -9.47 9.03 7.54
C GLN A 36 -8.01 8.80 7.90
N VAL A 37 -7.38 7.84 7.22
CA VAL A 37 -5.98 7.45 7.38
C VAL A 37 -5.36 7.27 6.00
N ARG A 38 -4.09 7.67 5.89
CA ARG A 38 -3.26 7.40 4.73
C ARG A 38 -1.98 6.72 5.18
N ALA A 39 -1.70 5.55 4.63
CA ALA A 39 -0.46 4.81 4.83
C ALA A 39 0.27 4.69 3.50
N THR A 40 1.59 4.86 3.50
CA THR A 40 2.40 4.79 2.28
C THR A 40 3.74 4.15 2.58
N VAL A 41 4.10 3.14 1.81
CA VAL A 41 5.44 2.55 1.83
C VAL A 41 6.21 3.10 0.64
N THR A 42 7.32 3.79 0.91
CA THR A 42 8.21 4.35 -0.11
C THR A 42 9.63 3.84 0.03
N TRP A 43 10.33 3.79 -1.09
CA TRP A 43 11.78 3.63 -1.14
C TRP A 43 12.47 4.98 -0.97
N GLU A 44 13.33 5.08 0.04
CA GLU A 44 14.21 6.24 0.24
C GLU A 44 15.60 5.99 -0.36
N GLY A 45 16.13 4.77 -0.22
CA GLY A 45 17.42 4.33 -0.80
C GLY A 45 18.65 5.11 -0.35
N LYS A 46 18.52 6.07 0.58
CA LYS A 46 19.60 6.94 1.03
C LYS A 46 19.88 6.68 2.51
N VAL A 47 21.00 6.03 2.79
CA VAL A 47 21.35 5.59 4.14
C VAL A 47 22.46 6.48 4.71
N LEU A 48 22.26 6.97 5.93
CA LEU A 48 23.25 7.75 6.65
C LEU A 48 24.25 6.83 7.37
N ASN A 49 25.53 7.02 7.11
CA ASN A 49 26.64 6.29 7.71
C ASN A 49 26.52 4.75 7.60
N PRO A 50 26.30 4.19 6.39
CA PRO A 50 26.11 2.75 6.19
C PRO A 50 27.30 1.90 6.68
N GLN A 51 28.51 2.46 6.75
CA GLN A 51 29.69 1.78 7.28
C GLN A 51 29.57 1.40 8.77
N ASN A 52 28.62 1.99 9.49
CA ASN A 52 28.34 1.68 10.90
C ASN A 52 27.17 0.69 11.07
N MET A 53 26.62 0.18 9.97
CA MET A 53 25.46 -0.70 9.95
C MET A 53 25.79 -1.97 9.16
N LEU A 54 25.18 -3.08 9.55
CA LEU A 54 25.21 -4.30 8.76
C LEU A 54 24.27 -4.12 7.54
N PRO A 55 24.64 -4.60 6.34
CA PRO A 55 23.83 -4.44 5.12
C PRO A 55 22.36 -4.84 5.28
N ASP A 56 22.10 -5.94 5.99
CA ASP A 56 20.76 -6.46 6.26
C ASP A 56 19.86 -5.52 7.08
N TYR A 57 20.42 -4.42 7.61
CA TYR A 57 19.72 -3.44 8.44
C TYR A 57 19.71 -2.03 7.83
N TYR A 58 20.13 -1.88 6.57
CA TYR A 58 20.09 -0.60 5.88
C TYR A 58 18.65 -0.12 5.72
N PRO A 59 18.23 1.02 6.30
CA PRO A 59 16.86 1.51 6.24
C PRO A 59 16.56 2.08 4.85
N VAL A 60 16.30 1.22 3.87
CA VAL A 60 16.08 1.60 2.47
C VAL A 60 14.62 1.93 2.16
N LEU A 61 13.70 1.41 2.97
CA LEU A 61 12.26 1.67 2.86
C LEU A 61 11.75 2.42 4.08
N ARG A 62 10.67 3.17 3.90
CA ARG A 62 9.98 3.92 4.95
C ARG A 62 8.48 3.72 4.86
N LEU A 63 7.85 3.49 6.00
CA LEU A 63 6.41 3.61 6.18
C LEU A 63 6.11 5.03 6.69
N SER A 64 5.25 5.72 5.96
CA SER A 64 4.68 6.99 6.38
C SER A 64 3.18 6.84 6.61
N VAL A 65 2.72 7.31 7.76
CA VAL A 65 1.33 7.21 8.20
C VAL A 65 0.84 8.58 8.61
N SER A 66 -0.34 8.95 8.13
CA SER A 66 -0.99 10.20 8.52
C SER A 66 -2.47 9.99 8.74
N ASN A 67 -3.00 10.65 9.76
CA ASN A 67 -4.42 10.70 10.09
C ASN A 67 -4.99 12.03 9.61
N TYR A 68 -6.20 12.03 9.08
CA TYR A 68 -6.92 13.25 8.73
C TYR A 68 -7.63 13.79 9.97
N ALA A 69 -7.39 15.07 10.28
CA ALA A 69 -8.14 15.79 11.29
C ALA A 69 -9.52 16.21 10.75
N SER A 70 -10.40 16.68 11.64
CA SER A 70 -11.76 17.13 11.27
C SER A 70 -11.79 18.32 10.31
N ASP A 71 -10.68 19.04 10.17
CA ASP A 71 -10.49 20.14 9.22
C ASP A 71 -9.93 19.66 7.86
N GLY A 72 -9.75 18.35 7.67
CA GLY A 72 -9.16 17.74 6.48
C GLY A 72 -7.63 17.83 6.42
N SER A 73 -6.96 18.42 7.42
CA SER A 73 -5.51 18.46 7.47
C SER A 73 -4.92 17.10 7.83
N ARG A 74 -3.80 16.75 7.19
CA ARG A 74 -3.05 15.52 7.51
C ARG A 74 -2.11 15.78 8.68
N ARG A 75 -2.16 14.91 9.68
CA ARG A 75 -1.24 14.89 10.80
C ARG A 75 -0.49 13.57 10.81
N PRO A 76 0.86 13.58 10.91
CA PRO A 76 1.61 12.34 11.00
C PRO A 76 1.16 11.55 12.23
N ASP A 77 1.05 10.25 12.07
CA ASP A 77 0.75 9.37 13.19
C ASP A 77 1.92 9.39 14.19
N PRO A 78 1.67 9.61 15.49
CA PRO A 78 2.75 9.77 16.47
C PRO A 78 3.51 8.47 16.79
N VAL A 79 3.00 7.31 16.36
CA VAL A 79 3.56 5.98 16.69
C VAL A 79 4.10 5.29 15.45
N GLU A 80 3.38 5.38 14.34
CA GLU A 80 3.62 4.57 13.14
C GLU A 80 4.36 5.35 12.03
N ASP A 81 4.29 6.68 12.01
CA ASP A 81 4.97 7.48 10.98
C ASP A 81 6.49 7.45 11.12
N GLY A 82 7.18 7.26 9.99
CA GLY A 82 8.63 7.34 9.91
C GLY A 82 9.37 6.05 10.28
N LYS A 83 8.65 4.94 10.51
CA LYS A 83 9.28 3.62 10.66
C LYS A 83 10.03 3.25 9.38
N THR A 84 11.22 2.70 9.52
CA THR A 84 12.08 2.32 8.39
C THR A 84 12.39 0.83 8.40
N PHE A 85 12.63 0.28 7.22
CA PHE A 85 12.76 -1.16 7.00
C PHE A 85 13.87 -1.48 6.00
N PRO A 86 14.54 -2.64 6.15
CA PRO A 86 15.61 -3.03 5.26
C PRO A 86 15.17 -3.74 3.98
N ASN A 87 13.96 -4.25 3.93
CA ASN A 87 13.44 -4.95 2.77
C ASN A 87 11.92 -4.82 2.64
N GLU A 88 11.44 -5.11 1.44
CA GLU A 88 10.03 -4.98 1.07
C GLU A 88 9.13 -5.88 1.92
N THR A 89 9.51 -7.12 2.17
CA THR A 89 8.73 -8.05 2.99
C THR A 89 8.43 -7.48 4.38
N ALA A 90 9.43 -6.93 5.06
CA ALA A 90 9.25 -6.33 6.38
C ALA A 90 8.42 -5.05 6.33
N ALA A 91 8.63 -4.20 5.32
CA ALA A 91 7.88 -2.96 5.15
C ALA A 91 6.39 -3.22 4.83
N VAL A 92 6.11 -4.18 3.94
CA VAL A 92 4.76 -4.60 3.57
C VAL A 92 4.06 -5.27 4.75
N ALA A 93 4.74 -6.15 5.48
CA ALA A 93 4.15 -6.76 6.68
C ALA A 93 3.74 -5.71 7.73
N ALA A 94 4.59 -4.71 7.98
CA ALA A 94 4.26 -3.62 8.91
C ALA A 94 3.10 -2.74 8.41
N TYR A 95 3.04 -2.50 7.10
CA TYR A 95 1.92 -1.80 6.46
C TYR A 95 0.60 -2.57 6.60
N GLU A 96 0.61 -3.89 6.33
CA GLU A 96 -0.56 -4.76 6.48
C GLU A 96 -1.02 -4.85 7.95
N GLU A 97 -0.09 -5.03 8.89
CA GLU A 97 -0.38 -5.04 10.33
C GLU A 97 -1.00 -3.70 10.80
N PHE A 98 -0.49 -2.59 10.29
CA PHE A 98 -1.06 -1.27 10.55
C PHE A 98 -2.51 -1.18 10.07
N LEU A 99 -2.76 -1.59 8.83
CA LEU A 99 -4.10 -1.53 8.24
C LEU A 99 -5.08 -2.49 8.94
N GLU A 100 -4.67 -3.70 9.29
CA GLU A 100 -5.48 -4.64 10.09
C GLU A 100 -5.89 -4.06 11.44
N ARG A 101 -4.99 -3.30 12.08
CA ARG A 101 -5.24 -2.73 13.41
C ARG A 101 -6.15 -1.52 13.38
N TRP A 102 -6.05 -0.69 12.34
CA TRP A 102 -6.62 0.65 12.32
C TRP A 102 -7.68 0.88 11.23
N THR A 103 -7.92 -0.09 10.36
CA THR A 103 -8.90 -0.02 9.27
C THR A 103 -9.77 -1.29 9.22
N ALA A 104 -10.69 -1.38 8.26
CA ALA A 104 -11.49 -2.57 8.01
C ALA A 104 -10.75 -3.63 7.14
N SER A 105 -9.50 -3.37 6.77
CA SER A 105 -8.67 -4.29 5.97
C SER A 105 -8.39 -5.58 6.75
N HIS A 106 -8.33 -6.70 6.05
CA HIS A 106 -8.18 -8.02 6.68
C HIS A 106 -7.57 -9.05 5.73
N ARG A 107 -7.10 -10.17 6.30
CA ARG A 107 -6.69 -11.34 5.52
C ARG A 107 -7.86 -12.28 5.29
N VAL A 108 -7.98 -12.75 4.05
CA VAL A 108 -8.91 -13.81 3.66
C VAL A 108 -8.09 -15.03 3.29
N GLU A 109 -8.43 -16.18 3.86
CA GLU A 109 -7.82 -17.45 3.49
C GLU A 109 -8.50 -17.97 2.22
N ASP A 110 -7.72 -18.17 1.16
CA ASP A 110 -8.21 -18.82 -0.04
C ASP A 110 -8.44 -20.31 0.26
N GLY A 111 -9.70 -20.70 0.33
CA GLY A 111 -10.13 -22.07 0.62
C GLY A 111 -9.67 -23.13 -0.38
N GLN A 112 -9.08 -22.75 -1.53
CA GLN A 112 -8.54 -23.70 -2.52
C GLN A 112 -7.02 -23.87 -2.41
N THR A 113 -6.28 -22.83 -2.09
CA THR A 113 -4.80 -22.86 -2.03
C THR A 113 -4.26 -22.91 -0.60
N GLY A 114 -5.07 -22.52 0.38
CA GLY A 114 -4.63 -22.32 1.77
C GLY A 114 -3.72 -21.10 1.96
N GLU A 115 -3.58 -20.27 0.93
CA GLU A 115 -2.82 -19.01 1.00
C GLU A 115 -3.71 -17.89 1.55
N SER A 116 -3.16 -17.07 2.44
CA SER A 116 -3.85 -15.89 2.98
C SER A 116 -3.58 -14.67 2.10
N GLU A 117 -4.60 -14.14 1.45
CA GLU A 117 -4.52 -12.88 0.69
C GLU A 117 -4.92 -11.70 1.58
N PHE A 118 -4.14 -10.61 1.53
CA PHE A 118 -4.48 -9.38 2.23
C PHE A 118 -5.40 -8.50 1.38
N VAL A 119 -6.58 -8.17 1.92
CA VAL A 119 -7.59 -7.35 1.25
C VAL A 119 -7.67 -5.98 1.92
N GLU A 120 -7.32 -4.95 1.16
CA GLU A 120 -7.48 -3.55 1.54
C GLU A 120 -8.94 -3.12 1.37
N VAL A 121 -9.59 -2.67 2.45
CA VAL A 121 -10.98 -2.21 2.43
C VAL A 121 -11.01 -0.68 2.44
N ASP A 122 -11.89 -0.10 1.61
CA ASP A 122 -12.07 1.35 1.45
C ASP A 122 -10.81 2.11 1.01
N ASN A 123 -9.91 1.46 0.26
CA ASN A 123 -8.79 2.17 -0.34
C ASN A 123 -9.26 2.98 -1.55
N ASP A 124 -9.40 4.29 -1.39
CA ASP A 124 -9.77 5.25 -2.44
C ASP A 124 -8.77 5.29 -3.62
N LEU A 125 -7.58 4.71 -3.42
CA LEU A 125 -6.53 4.62 -4.43
C LEU A 125 -6.47 3.26 -5.13
N ALA A 126 -7.15 2.26 -4.60
CA ALA A 126 -7.24 0.96 -5.24
C ALA A 126 -8.17 1.02 -6.45
N PRO A 127 -7.88 0.29 -7.54
CA PRO A 127 -8.87 0.08 -8.58
C PRO A 127 -10.14 -0.54 -7.96
N PRO A 128 -11.33 -0.23 -8.49
CA PRO A 128 -12.57 -0.80 -7.94
C PRO A 128 -12.48 -2.33 -7.93
N PRO A 129 -13.01 -2.99 -6.88
CA PRO A 129 -12.93 -4.43 -6.76
C PRO A 129 -13.50 -5.10 -8.03
N PRO A 130 -12.93 -6.23 -8.47
CA PRO A 130 -13.47 -6.96 -9.61
C PRO A 130 -14.94 -7.31 -9.32
N PRO A 131 -15.83 -7.23 -10.34
CA PRO A 131 -17.23 -7.55 -10.16
C PRO A 131 -17.36 -8.96 -9.59
N ASP A 132 -18.09 -9.05 -8.49
CA ASP A 132 -18.33 -10.29 -7.76
C ASP A 132 -18.93 -11.34 -8.70
N LYS A 133 -18.23 -12.47 -8.87
CA LYS A 133 -18.67 -13.56 -9.76
C LYS A 133 -19.95 -14.22 -9.26
N ASP A 134 -20.25 -14.07 -7.97
CA ASP A 134 -21.43 -14.62 -7.31
C ASP A 134 -22.50 -13.55 -7.04
N ALA A 135 -22.32 -12.32 -7.52
CA ALA A 135 -23.42 -11.36 -7.55
C ALA A 135 -24.56 -11.97 -8.36
N PRO A 136 -25.79 -12.07 -7.81
CA PRO A 136 -26.93 -12.52 -8.59
C PRO A 136 -27.03 -11.57 -9.78
N MET A 137 -26.80 -12.09 -10.98
CA MET A 137 -27.11 -11.36 -12.20
C MET A 137 -28.58 -10.97 -12.07
N SER A 138 -28.82 -9.69 -11.82
CA SER A 138 -30.17 -9.12 -11.71
C SER A 138 -30.86 -9.41 -13.02
N THR A 139 -31.62 -10.50 -13.03
CA THR A 139 -32.34 -11.00 -14.18
C THR A 139 -33.47 -10.03 -14.50
N VAL A 140 -33.43 -9.56 -15.75
CA VAL A 140 -34.55 -9.16 -16.62
C VAL A 140 -35.07 -7.72 -16.44
N PRO A 141 -34.90 -6.84 -17.46
CA PRO A 141 -35.84 -5.75 -17.66
C PRO A 141 -37.20 -6.35 -18.02
N ASP A 142 -38.22 -5.98 -17.25
CA ASP A 142 -39.62 -6.30 -17.48
C ASP A 142 -40.09 -5.58 -18.76
N ASP A 143 -39.80 -6.16 -19.93
CA ASP A 143 -40.48 -5.86 -21.18
C ASP A 143 -41.85 -6.57 -21.15
N ASP A 144 -42.87 -5.91 -20.60
CA ASP A 144 -44.25 -6.25 -20.91
C ASP A 144 -44.84 -5.19 -21.85
N ASP A 145 -44.63 -5.47 -23.13
CA ASP A 145 -45.36 -4.95 -24.28
C ASP A 145 -46.87 -5.24 -24.11
N GLY A 146 -47.57 -4.30 -23.44
CA GLY A 146 -49.03 -4.28 -23.39
C GLY A 146 -49.67 -3.88 -24.72
N VAL A 147 -49.64 -4.76 -25.72
CA VAL A 147 -50.46 -4.65 -26.95
C VAL A 147 -51.22 -5.95 -27.20
N GLY A 148 -52.53 -5.95 -26.90
CA GLY A 148 -53.40 -7.10 -27.16
C GLY A 148 -54.89 -6.77 -27.01
N ALA A 149 -55.54 -6.53 -28.14
CA ALA A 149 -56.92 -6.10 -28.33
C ALA A 149 -58.00 -7.09 -27.85
N TRP A 150 -59.11 -6.53 -27.33
CA TRP A 150 -60.49 -7.04 -27.44
C TRP A 150 -61.44 -5.84 -27.45
#